data_AF-A0A524R2X4-F1
#
_entry.id   AF-A0A524R2X4-F1
#
_cell.length_a   1.000
_cell.length_b   1.000
_cell.length_c   1.000
_cell.angle_alpha   90.00
_cell.angle_beta   90.00
_cell.angle_gamma   90.00
#
_symmetry.space_group_name_H-M   'P 1'
#
loop_
_entity.id
_entity.type
_entity.pdbx_description
1 polymer ?
#
loop_
_entity_poly.entity_id
_entity_poly.type
_entity_poly.pdbx_seq_one_letter_code
_entity_poly.pdbx_strand_id
1 'polypeptide(L)'
;MFGIGMPELIIILIVALLVIGPKKLPDVAKSIGKGLAEFRRATDDVKESLNVEQIKDEAGDFKDSVLYGKKKEEPEDSGPKAKEETPEPVDKDSH
;
A
#
# COMPACT_ATOMS: atom_id res chain seq x y z
N MET A 1 10.46 -32.25 17.58
CA MET A 1 11.66 -32.03 18.43
C MET A 1 12.63 -31.18 17.61
N PHE A 2 13.23 -30.15 18.22
CA PHE A 2 14.07 -29.10 17.61
C PHE A 2 13.33 -27.97 16.88
N GLY A 3 12.73 -27.07 17.66
CA GLY A 3 12.61 -25.67 17.25
C GLY A 3 13.78 -24.90 17.87
N ILE A 4 14.40 -23.99 17.12
CA ILE A 4 15.36 -23.04 17.70
C ILE A 4 14.55 -22.14 18.64
N GLY A 5 14.62 -22.44 19.92
CA GLY A 5 14.01 -21.63 20.95
C GLY A 5 14.86 -20.41 21.25
N MET A 6 14.31 -19.54 22.10
CA MET A 6 15.06 -18.42 22.65
C MET A 6 16.37 -18.86 23.35
N PRO A 7 16.41 -19.98 24.10
CA PRO A 7 17.65 -20.46 24.73
C PRO A 7 18.74 -20.81 23.70
N GLU A 8 18.39 -21.50 22.62
CA GLU A 8 19.32 -21.88 21.55
C GLU A 8 19.88 -20.65 20.81
N LEU A 9 19.06 -19.62 20.60
CA LEU A 9 19.56 -18.36 20.03
C LEU A 9 20.53 -17.64 20.96
N ILE A 10 20.26 -17.62 22.27
CA ILE A 10 21.14 -16.98 23.26
C ILE A 10 22.51 -17.66 23.29
N ILE A 11 22.58 -19.00 23.26
CA ILE A 11 23.88 -19.69 23.27
C ILE A 11 24.69 -19.42 22.00
N ILE A 12 24.05 -19.38 20.84
CA ILE A 12 24.71 -18.99 19.58
C ILE A 12 25.23 -17.55 19.68
N LEU A 13 24.43 -16.64 20.25
CA LEU A 13 24.79 -15.25 20.42
C LEU A 13 25.99 -15.09 21.37
N ILE A 14 26.05 -15.85 22.47
CA ILE A 14 27.21 -15.87 23.37
C ILE A 14 28.47 -16.35 22.62
N VAL A 15 28.39 -17.43 21.86
CA VAL A 15 29.54 -17.93 21.08
C VAL A 15 30.00 -16.88 20.06
N ALA A 16 29.07 -16.26 19.33
CA ALA A 16 29.37 -15.19 18.39
C ALA A 16 30.02 -13.97 19.09
N LEU A 17 29.55 -13.62 20.29
CA LEU A 17 30.13 -12.57 21.12
C LEU A 17 31.54 -12.90 21.62
N LEU A 18 31.86 -14.16 21.86
CA LEU A 18 33.23 -14.56 22.23
C LEU A 18 34.19 -14.43 21.04
N VAL A 19 33.74 -14.78 19.83
CA VAL A 19 34.54 -14.68 18.61
C VAL A 19 34.77 -13.23 18.20
N ILE A 20 33.70 -12.42 18.16
CA ILE A 20 33.76 -11.02 17.70
C ILE A 20 34.14 -10.06 18.82
N GLY A 21 33.70 -10.34 20.05
CA GLY A 21 33.79 -9.48 21.22
C GLY A 21 32.54 -8.60 21.41
N PRO A 22 31.95 -8.52 22.62
CA PRO A 22 30.76 -7.70 22.88
C PRO A 22 30.99 -6.21 22.67
N LYS A 23 32.23 -5.74 22.85
CA LYS A 23 32.61 -4.36 22.57
C LYS A 23 32.65 -4.03 21.08
N LYS A 24 32.89 -5.02 20.21
CA LYS A 24 32.99 -4.81 18.75
C LYS A 24 31.66 -4.98 18.02
N LEU A 25 30.71 -5.73 18.59
CA LEU A 25 29.35 -5.84 18.04
C LEU A 25 28.69 -4.47 17.75
N PRO A 26 28.68 -3.48 18.66
CA PRO A 26 28.10 -2.16 18.36
C PRO A 26 28.84 -1.44 17.23
N ASP A 27 30.15 -1.61 17.09
CA ASP A 27 30.93 -0.99 16.01
C ASP A 27 30.63 -1.63 14.65
N VAL A 28 30.48 -2.96 14.62
CA VAL A 28 30.06 -3.71 13.41
C VAL A 28 28.64 -3.31 13.02
N ALA A 29 27.71 -3.26 13.98
CA ALA A 29 26.33 -2.85 13.73
C ALA A 29 26.25 -1.39 13.22
N LYS A 30 27.04 -0.47 13.78
CA LYS A 30 27.13 0.92 13.28
C LYS A 30 27.66 0.98 11.86
N SER A 31 28.67 0.19 11.52
CA SER A 31 29.26 0.16 10.18
C SER A 31 28.27 -0.39 9.15
N ILE A 32 27.59 -1.50 9.47
CA ILE A 32 26.54 -2.07 8.63
C ILE A 32 25.37 -1.08 8.50
N GLY A 33 24.96 -0.45 9.60
CA GLY A 33 23.87 0.52 9.62
C GLY A 33 24.15 1.74 8.75
N LYS A 34 25.38 2.27 8.78
CA LYS A 34 25.82 3.35 7.88
C LYS A 34 25.79 2.90 6.42
N GLY A 35 26.34 1.73 6.10
CA GLY A 35 26.33 1.18 4.74
C GLY A 35 24.92 0.97 4.22
N LEU A 36 24.00 0.46 5.05
CA LEU A 36 22.60 0.29 4.67
C LEU A 36 21.87 1.62 4.50
N ALA A 37 22.18 2.63 5.32
CA ALA A 37 21.61 3.97 5.19
C ALA A 37 22.08 4.67 3.90
N GLU A 38 23.37 4.54 3.56
CA GLU A 38 23.94 5.04 2.30
C GLU A 38 23.37 4.28 1.10
N PHE A 39 23.27 2.96 1.18
CA PHE A 39 22.65 2.14 0.15
C PHE A 39 21.19 2.53 -0.09
N ARG A 40 20.42 2.77 0.99
CA ARG A 40 19.04 3.22 0.90
C ARG A 40 18.95 4.59 0.22
N ARG A 41 19.77 5.57 0.62
CA ARG A 41 19.82 6.88 -0.02
C ARG A 41 20.15 6.77 -1.51
N ALA A 42 21.21 6.05 -1.86
CA ALA A 42 21.57 5.82 -3.26
C ALA A 42 20.44 5.13 -4.05
N THR A 43 19.74 4.18 -3.44
CA THR A 43 18.59 3.52 -4.07
C THR A 43 17.42 4.49 -4.26
N ASP A 44 17.18 5.38 -3.30
CA ASP A 44 16.10 6.37 -3.36
C ASP A 44 16.43 7.46 -4.41
N ASP A 45 17.68 7.93 -4.50
CA ASP A 45 18.14 8.85 -5.55
C ASP A 45 18.02 8.22 -6.96
N VAL A 46 18.29 6.91 -7.08
CA VAL A 46 18.08 6.16 -8.33
C VAL A 46 16.59 6.07 -8.69
N LYS A 47 15.71 5.86 -7.71
CA LYS A 47 14.25 5.85 -7.94
C LYS A 47 13.68 7.22 -8.27
N GLU A 48 14.33 8.30 -7.88
CA GLU A 48 13.92 9.67 -8.20
C GLU A 48 14.44 10.07 -9.60
N SER A 49 15.66 9.66 -9.95
CA SER A 49 16.29 9.96 -11.24
C SER A 49 15.74 9.12 -12.40
N LEU A 50 15.41 7.85 -12.15
CA LEU A 50 14.51 7.10 -13.02
C LEU A 50 13.11 7.59 -12.64
N ASN A 51 12.28 8.10 -13.55
CA ASN A 51 10.90 8.53 -13.23
C ASN A 51 10.02 7.34 -12.83
N VAL A 52 10.32 6.70 -11.70
CA VAL A 52 9.59 5.54 -11.18
C VAL A 52 8.18 5.96 -10.82
N GLU A 53 7.94 7.21 -10.42
CA GLU A 53 6.61 7.81 -10.32
C GLU A 53 5.82 7.67 -11.65
N GLN A 54 6.41 8.02 -12.80
CA GLN A 54 5.71 7.89 -14.10
C GLN A 54 5.41 6.43 -14.47
N ILE A 55 6.36 5.52 -14.23
CA ILE A 55 6.18 4.09 -14.49
C ILE A 55 5.16 3.48 -13.53
N LYS A 56 5.10 3.96 -12.29
CA LYS A 56 4.19 3.48 -11.25
C LYS A 56 2.76 3.99 -11.47
N ASP A 57 2.61 5.23 -11.96
CA ASP A 57 1.33 5.80 -12.37
C ASP A 57 0.78 5.07 -13.61
N GLU A 58 1.62 4.83 -14.63
CA GLU A 58 1.24 4.02 -15.81
C GLU A 58 0.91 2.57 -15.44
N ALA A 59 1.67 1.96 -14.52
CA ALA A 59 1.38 0.61 -14.04
C ALA A 59 0.13 0.55 -13.15
N GLY A 60 -0.25 1.65 -12.48
CA GLY A 60 -1.49 1.80 -11.74
C GLY A 60 -2.70 1.83 -12.68
N ASP A 61 -2.67 2.72 -13.67
CA ASP A 61 -3.71 2.84 -14.70
C ASP A 61 -3.86 1.57 -15.54
N PHE A 62 -2.75 0.89 -15.85
CA PHE A 62 -2.78 -0.41 -16.52
C PHE A 62 -3.38 -1.50 -15.62
N LYS A 63 -3.08 -1.51 -14.31
CA LYS A 63 -3.71 -2.45 -13.38
C LYS A 63 -5.20 -2.18 -13.24
N ASP A 64 -5.63 -0.93 -13.15
CA ASP A 64 -7.05 -0.63 -13.03
C ASP A 64 -7.82 -0.95 -14.31
N SER A 65 -7.26 -0.64 -15.48
CA SER A 65 -7.88 -1.02 -16.76
C SER A 65 -7.90 -2.54 -17.01
N VAL A 66 -6.86 -3.27 -16.60
CA VAL A 66 -6.79 -4.73 -16.79
C VAL A 66 -7.57 -5.51 -15.72
N LEU A 67 -7.62 -5.03 -14.47
CA LEU A 67 -8.29 -5.70 -13.36
C LEU A 67 -9.76 -5.30 -13.21
N TYR A 68 -10.13 -4.05 -13.57
CA TYR A 68 -11.51 -3.54 -13.43
C TYR A 68 -12.24 -3.32 -14.77
N GLY A 69 -11.57 -3.42 -15.92
CA GLY A 69 -12.14 -3.21 -17.25
C GLY A 69 -12.97 -4.37 -17.81
N LYS A 70 -14.02 -4.83 -17.11
CA LYS A 70 -15.16 -5.51 -17.76
C LYS A 70 -16.42 -5.55 -16.88
N LYS A 71 -17.13 -4.43 -16.72
CA LYS A 71 -18.60 -4.47 -16.52
C LYS A 71 -19.32 -3.15 -16.87
N LYS A 72 -20.02 -3.21 -18.02
CA LYS A 72 -21.26 -2.53 -18.39
C LYS A 72 -21.22 -1.06 -18.85
N GLU A 73 -21.30 -0.90 -20.17
CA GLU A 73 -22.25 0.03 -20.79
C GLU A 73 -23.61 -0.69 -20.90
N GLU A 74 -24.71 -0.04 -20.50
CA GLU A 74 -25.83 0.26 -21.40
C GLU A 74 -26.74 1.35 -20.75
N PRO A 75 -27.44 2.13 -21.60
CA PRO A 75 -27.97 3.45 -21.30
C PRO A 75 -29.42 3.41 -20.80
N GLU A 76 -29.80 4.35 -19.94
CA GLU A 76 -31.19 4.84 -19.90
C GLU A 76 -31.20 6.33 -20.25
N ASP A 77 -31.57 6.57 -21.50
CA ASP A 77 -32.06 7.83 -22.04
C ASP A 77 -33.60 7.87 -21.92
N SER A 78 -34.14 9.09 -21.85
CA SER A 78 -35.55 9.53 -21.91
C SER A 78 -36.41 9.27 -20.66
N GLY A 79 -36.96 10.22 -19.91
CA GLY A 79 -37.32 11.66 -20.04
C GLY A 79 -38.65 11.87 -19.27
N PRO A 80 -39.29 13.06 -19.14
CA PRO A 80 -38.83 14.45 -19.14
C PRO A 80 -39.18 15.22 -17.84
N LYS A 81 -38.52 16.36 -17.62
CA LYS A 81 -38.94 17.43 -16.68
C LYS A 81 -40.29 18.03 -17.10
N ALA A 82 -41.25 18.12 -16.18
CA ALA A 82 -42.39 19.05 -16.27
C ALA A 82 -42.61 19.73 -14.90
N LYS A 83 -42.78 21.06 -14.96
CA LYS A 83 -43.03 22.05 -13.89
C LYS A 83 -44.51 22.11 -13.48
N GLU A 84 -44.76 22.83 -12.37
CA GLU A 84 -46.02 23.52 -12.00
C GLU A 84 -47.17 22.60 -11.57
N GLU A 85 -48.12 22.94 -10.69
CA GLU A 85 -48.40 23.96 -9.67
C GLU A 85 -49.62 23.36 -8.91
N THR A 86 -49.76 23.59 -7.61
CA THR A 86 -50.94 23.21 -6.80
C THR A 86 -52.23 23.84 -7.38
N PRO A 87 -53.43 23.22 -7.28
CA PRO A 87 -54.25 23.35 -6.06
C PRO A 87 -55.18 22.16 -5.74
N GLU A 88 -55.71 22.13 -4.51
CA GLU A 88 -56.88 21.32 -4.08
C GLU A 88 -58.09 21.50 -5.01
N PRO A 89 -59.00 20.50 -5.09
CA PRO A 89 -60.27 20.67 -4.37
C PRO A 89 -60.79 19.39 -3.71
N VAL A 90 -61.18 19.55 -2.43
CA VAL A 90 -62.51 19.28 -1.86
C VAL A 90 -63.48 18.39 -2.67
N ASP A 91 -64.07 17.45 -1.91
CA ASP A 91 -65.43 16.89 -1.96
C ASP A 91 -65.68 15.44 -2.40
N LYS A 92 -66.33 14.75 -1.44
CA LYS A 92 -67.47 13.83 -1.55
C LYS A 92 -67.25 12.33 -1.72
N ASP A 93 -67.74 11.67 -0.66
CA ASP A 93 -68.59 10.48 -0.70
C ASP A 93 -67.99 9.21 -1.33
N SER A 94 -67.76 8.18 -0.51
CA SER A 94 -68.66 7.01 -0.47
C SER A 94 -67.98 5.80 0.17
N HIS A 95 -68.65 5.29 1.21
CA HIS A 95 -68.57 3.97 1.86
C HIS A 95 -67.49 3.72 2.91
#